data_AF-A0A7C0ZBQ8-F1
#
_entry.id   AF-A0A7C0ZBQ8-F1
#
_cell.length_a   1.000
_cell.length_b   1.000
_cell.length_c   1.000
_cell.angle_alpha   90.00
_cell.angle_beta   90.00
_cell.angle_gamma   90.00
#
_symmetry.space_group_name_H-M   'P 1'
#
loop_
_entity.id
_entity.type
_entity.pdbx_description
1 polymer ?
#
loop_
_entity_poly.entity_id
_entity_poly.type
_entity_poly.pdbx_seq_one_letter_code
_entity_poly.pdbx_strand_id
1 'polypeptide(L)'
;MTSRNPKKGLELFEDVVLDPMAVATGSDDTPPADKRKAGFYLPVDLLERFDRKFYELKLSGANVANKSAFLEAVLRFALEDMDRGSRSRLLQAMAK
;
A
#
# COMPACT_ATOMS: atom_id res chain seq x y z
N MET A 1 42.29 38.57 29.24
CA MET A 1 41.97 37.15 29.55
C MET A 1 40.68 36.80 28.83
N THR A 2 40.78 36.02 27.76
CA THR A 2 39.67 35.58 26.90
C THR A 2 39.00 34.33 27.47
N SER A 3 37.67 34.34 27.61
CA SER A 3 36.89 33.11 27.85
C SER A 3 35.51 33.28 27.19
N ARG A 4 35.41 32.94 25.89
CA ARG A 4 34.86 31.69 25.32
C ARG A 4 33.36 31.49 25.63
N ASN A 5 32.55 31.83 24.63
CA ASN A 5 31.14 31.50 24.46
C ASN A 5 30.96 29.96 24.48
N PRO A 6 30.04 29.37 25.27
CA PRO A 6 29.76 27.96 25.16
C PRO A 6 28.99 27.69 23.85
N LYS A 7 29.57 26.82 23.01
CA LYS A 7 28.94 26.34 21.79
C LYS A 7 27.61 25.67 22.15
N LYS A 8 26.53 26.15 21.55
CA LYS A 8 25.21 25.52 21.59
C LYS A 8 25.38 24.07 21.09
N GLY A 9 25.33 23.11 22.01
CA GLY A 9 25.31 21.70 21.66
C GLY A 9 24.13 21.45 20.74
N LEU A 10 24.30 20.63 19.71
CA LEU A 10 23.15 20.04 19.07
C LEU A 10 22.46 19.17 20.14
N GLU A 11 21.28 19.61 20.56
CA GLU A 11 20.32 18.85 21.38
C GLU A 11 19.78 17.70 20.50
N LEU A 12 20.65 16.76 20.11
CA LEU A 12 20.31 15.63 19.23
C LEU A 12 19.53 14.54 19.98
N PHE A 13 19.42 14.70 21.30
CA PHE A 13 18.76 13.79 22.23
C PHE A 13 17.83 14.58 23.16
N GLU A 14 17.03 15.49 22.60
CA GLU A 14 15.80 15.86 23.30
C GLU A 14 15.05 14.56 23.58
N ASP A 15 14.58 14.37 24.82
CA ASP A 15 13.70 13.28 25.23
C ASP A 15 12.35 13.44 24.51
N VAL A 16 12.36 13.27 23.18
CA VAL A 16 11.15 13.07 22.42
C VAL A 16 10.60 11.76 22.93
N VAL A 17 9.54 11.84 23.73
CA VAL A 17 8.74 10.70 24.17
C VAL A 17 8.06 10.15 22.91
N LEU A 18 8.85 9.46 22.10
CA LEU A 18 8.38 8.68 20.98
C LEU A 18 7.73 7.46 21.57
N ASP A 19 6.46 7.25 21.27
CA ASP A 19 5.82 5.97 21.57
C ASP A 19 6.57 4.88 20.79
N PRO A 20 7.31 3.99 21.47
CA PRO A 20 8.10 2.97 20.80
C PRO A 20 7.22 2.04 19.96
N MET A 21 5.94 1.87 20.31
CA MET A 21 4.99 1.09 19.52
C MET A 21 4.62 1.82 18.24
N ALA A 22 4.25 3.10 18.31
CA ALA A 22 3.91 3.89 17.12
C ALA A 22 5.07 4.01 16.12
N VAL A 23 6.31 4.17 16.61
CA VAL A 23 7.51 4.20 15.76
C VAL A 23 7.79 2.83 15.14
N ALA A 24 7.60 1.75 15.90
CA ALA A 24 7.85 0.40 15.41
C ALA A 24 6.79 -0.09 14.42
N THR A 25 5.52 0.27 14.62
CA THR A 25 4.41 -0.24 13.80
C THR A 25 4.09 0.65 12.60
N GLY A 26 4.51 1.92 12.62
CA GLY A 26 3.94 2.95 11.77
C GLY A 26 2.49 3.20 12.18
N SER A 27 2.15 4.45 12.49
CA SER A 27 0.77 4.82 12.82
C SER A 27 -0.08 4.79 11.55
N ASP A 28 -0.64 3.63 11.20
CA ASP A 28 -1.74 3.55 10.25
C ASP A 28 -3.05 3.69 11.05
N ASP A 29 -3.40 4.94 11.39
CA ASP A 29 -4.61 5.31 12.14
C ASP A 29 -5.92 5.09 11.34
N THR A 30 -5.84 4.39 10.20
CA THR A 30 -7.00 4.11 9.37
C THR A 30 -7.82 2.98 10.02
N PRO A 31 -9.06 3.24 10.49
CA PRO A 31 -9.88 2.20 11.07
C PRO A 31 -10.09 1.07 10.04
N PRO A 32 -9.95 -0.20 10.45
CA PRO A 32 -10.06 -1.32 9.53
C PRO A 32 -11.47 -1.37 8.95
N ALA A 33 -11.58 -1.22 7.63
CA ALA A 33 -12.84 -1.40 6.93
C ALA A 33 -13.41 -2.81 7.16
N ASP A 34 -14.73 -2.95 7.16
CA ASP A 34 -15.40 -4.25 7.27
C ASP A 34 -15.07 -5.14 6.06
N LYS A 35 -14.13 -6.06 6.22
CA LYS A 35 -13.69 -6.98 5.17
C LYS A 35 -14.21 -8.39 5.42
N ARG A 36 -14.74 -9.02 4.35
CA ARG A 36 -15.13 -10.43 4.34
C ARG A 36 -14.20 -11.23 3.45
N LYS A 37 -13.80 -12.42 3.89
CA LYS A 37 -13.01 -13.35 3.06
C LYS A 37 -13.90 -13.96 1.98
N ALA A 38 -13.47 -13.86 0.74
CA ALA A 38 -14.10 -14.51 -0.41
C ALA A 38 -13.14 -15.56 -0.98
N GLY A 39 -13.64 -16.79 -1.21
CA GLY A 39 -12.88 -17.87 -1.83
C GLY A 39 -13.29 -18.05 -3.28
N PHE A 40 -12.35 -17.94 -4.21
CA PHE A 40 -12.56 -18.19 -5.64
C PHE A 40 -11.52 -19.18 -6.15
N TYR A 41 -11.90 -19.99 -7.12
CA TYR A 41 -10.95 -20.77 -7.91
C TYR A 41 -10.49 -19.91 -9.09
N LEU A 42 -9.17 -19.78 -9.25
CA LEU A 42 -8.54 -19.05 -10.35
C LEU A 42 -7.60 -19.99 -11.12
N PRO A 43 -7.43 -19.80 -12.44
CA PRO A 43 -6.40 -20.51 -13.19
C PRO A 43 -5.01 -20.28 -12.59
N VAL A 44 -4.18 -21.32 -12.58
CA VAL A 44 -2.82 -21.27 -12.00
C VAL A 44 -1.98 -20.17 -12.65
N ASP A 45 -1.95 -20.11 -13.99
CA ASP A 45 -1.17 -19.12 -14.72
C ASP A 45 -1.57 -17.68 -14.40
N LEU A 46 -2.87 -17.46 -14.11
CA LEU A 46 -3.38 -16.15 -13.73
C LEU A 46 -2.87 -15.76 -12.33
N LEU A 47 -2.89 -16.71 -11.40
CA LEU A 47 -2.40 -16.49 -10.04
C LEU A 47 -0.89 -16.25 -10.03
N GLU A 48 -0.11 -16.98 -10.82
CA GLU A 48 1.33 -16.76 -10.97
C GLU A 48 1.63 -15.37 -11.55
N ARG A 49 0.86 -14.94 -12.57
CA ARG A 49 1.00 -13.61 -13.14
C ARG A 49 0.66 -12.51 -12.12
N PHE A 50 -0.38 -12.72 -11.31
CA PHE A 50 -0.74 -11.81 -10.22
C PHE A 50 0.39 -11.69 -9.20
N ASP A 51 0.93 -12.82 -8.75
CA ASP A 51 2.02 -12.86 -7.77
C ASP A 51 3.29 -12.20 -8.29
N ARG A 52 3.68 -12.49 -9.53
CA ARG A 52 4.83 -11.84 -10.17
C ARG A 52 4.66 -10.32 -10.21
N LYS A 53 3.49 -9.83 -10.61
CA LYS A 53 3.20 -8.38 -10.65
C LYS A 53 3.23 -7.74 -9.28
N PHE A 54 2.69 -8.40 -8.26
CA PHE A 54 2.77 -7.94 -6.87
C PHE A 54 4.23 -7.75 -6.42
N TYR A 55 5.10 -8.75 -6.67
CA TYR A 55 6.50 -8.66 -6.26
C TYR A 55 7.30 -7.65 -7.10
N GLU A 56 7.05 -7.52 -8.40
CA GLU A 56 7.62 -6.45 -9.24
C GLU A 56 7.28 -5.06 -8.68
N LEU A 57 6.04 -4.85 -8.25
CA LEU A 57 5.61 -3.59 -7.62
C LEU A 57 6.32 -3.35 -6.28
N LYS A 58 6.45 -4.39 -5.45
CA LYS A 58 7.22 -4.29 -4.20
C LYS A 58 8.68 -3.91 -4.44
N LEU A 59 9.33 -4.53 -5.43
CA LEU A 59 10.73 -4.25 -5.77
C LEU A 59 10.94 -2.85 -6.34
N SER A 60 9.95 -2.30 -7.05
CA SER A 60 9.99 -0.93 -7.58
C SER A 60 9.66 0.14 -6.54
N GLY A 61 9.41 -0.23 -5.28
CA GLY A 61 9.09 0.70 -4.20
C GLY A 61 7.65 1.22 -4.23
N ALA A 62 6.76 0.58 -5.00
CA ALA A 62 5.34 0.94 -4.98
C ALA A 62 4.74 0.65 -3.60
N ASN A 63 3.90 1.56 -3.10
CA ASN A 63 3.23 1.41 -1.82
C ASN A 63 2.05 0.44 -1.90
N VAL A 64 2.36 -0.86 -2.04
CA VAL A 64 1.38 -1.94 -2.03
C VAL A 64 1.56 -2.71 -0.73
N ALA A 65 0.66 -2.60 0.23
CA ALA A 65 0.84 -3.19 1.56
C ALA A 65 0.98 -4.73 1.51
N ASN A 66 -0.02 -5.41 0.94
CA ASN A 66 -0.08 -6.88 0.84
C ASN A 66 -0.87 -7.31 -0.42
N LYS A 67 -0.92 -8.63 -0.68
CA LYS A 67 -1.61 -9.19 -1.85
C LYS A 67 -3.11 -8.85 -1.86
N SER A 68 -3.79 -8.86 -0.70
CA SER A 68 -5.21 -8.50 -0.62
C SER A 68 -5.45 -7.04 -0.99
N ALA A 69 -4.59 -6.12 -0.56
CA ALA A 69 -4.65 -4.70 -0.95
C ALA A 69 -4.41 -4.51 -2.45
N PHE A 70 -3.48 -5.29 -3.03
CA PHE A 70 -3.25 -5.26 -4.48
C PHE A 70 -4.46 -5.78 -5.26
N LEU A 71 -5.04 -6.90 -4.84
CA LEU A 71 -6.23 -7.48 -5.43
C LEU A 71 -7.43 -6.51 -5.33
N GLU A 72 -7.59 -5.85 -4.18
CA GLU A 72 -8.63 -4.84 -3.97
C GLU A 72 -8.48 -3.67 -4.96
N ALA A 73 -7.26 -3.15 -5.16
CA ALA A 73 -7.00 -2.07 -6.10
C ALA A 73 -7.28 -2.49 -7.55
N VAL A 74 -6.84 -3.69 -7.95
CA VAL A 74 -7.09 -4.23 -9.31
C VAL A 74 -8.57 -4.45 -9.54
N LEU A 75 -9.29 -5.01 -8.55
CA LEU A 75 -10.72 -5.26 -8.64
C LEU A 75 -11.52 -3.94 -8.74
N ARG A 76 -11.18 -2.95 -7.90
CA ARG A 76 -11.78 -1.62 -7.98
C ARG A 76 -11.56 -0.98 -9.35
N PHE A 77 -10.34 -1.03 -9.87
CA PHE A 77 -10.04 -0.52 -11.20
C PHE A 77 -10.88 -1.19 -12.30
N ALA A 78 -11.06 -2.51 -12.22
CA ALA A 78 -11.88 -3.25 -13.17
C ALA A 78 -13.36 -2.82 -13.10
N LEU A 79 -13.91 -2.67 -11.89
CA LEU A 79 -15.29 -2.21 -11.68
C LEU A 79 -15.49 -0.75 -12.15
N GLU A 80 -14.55 0.14 -11.85
CA GLU A 80 -14.56 1.52 -12.34
C GLU A 80 -14.49 1.61 -13.86
N ASP A 81 -13.77 0.69 -14.52
CA ASP A 81 -13.79 0.61 -15.98
C ASP A 81 -15.17 0.16 -16.49
N MET A 82 -15.82 -0.81 -15.84
CA MET A 82 -17.17 -1.26 -16.18
C MET A 82 -18.23 -0.16 -16.02
N ASP A 83 -18.11 0.68 -15.00
CA ASP A 83 -19.02 1.81 -14.75
C ASP A 83 -19.00 2.85 -15.89
N ARG A 84 -17.99 2.81 -16.77
CA ARG A 84 -17.94 3.64 -18.00
C ARG A 84 -18.92 3.18 -19.08
N GLY A 85 -19.65 2.10 -18.87
CA GLY A 85 -20.68 1.58 -19.77
C GLY A 85 -20.13 1.21 -21.13
N SER A 86 -20.69 1.77 -22.21
CA SER A 86 -20.26 1.46 -23.59
C SER A 86 -18.79 1.79 -23.89
N ARG A 87 -18.14 2.61 -23.04
CA ARG A 87 -16.71 2.95 -23.15
C ARG A 87 -15.80 2.03 -22.33
N SER A 88 -16.36 1.09 -21.57
CA SER A 88 -15.59 0.11 -20.80
C SER A 88 -14.80 -0.78 -21.74
N ARG A 89 -13.48 -0.85 -21.53
CA ARG A 89 -12.62 -1.80 -22.25
C ARG A 89 -12.92 -3.23 -21.82
N LEU A 90 -13.25 -3.42 -20.54
CA LEU A 90 -13.56 -4.73 -19.99
C LEU A 90 -14.88 -5.29 -20.56
N LEU A 91 -15.96 -4.50 -20.58
CA LEU A 91 -17.23 -4.91 -21.18
C LEU A 91 -17.08 -5.18 -22.69
N GLN A 92 -16.34 -4.34 -23.41
CA GLN A 92 -16.07 -4.56 -24.83
C GLN A 92 -15.30 -5.88 -25.08
N ALA A 93 -14.36 -6.25 -24.22
CA ALA A 93 -13.62 -7.50 -24.33
C ALA A 93 -14.49 -8.74 -24.06
N MET A 94 -15.51 -8.61 -23.21
CA MET A 94 -16.44 -9.69 -22.85
C MET A 94 -17.63 -9.84 -23.81
N ALA A 95 -17.94 -8.81 -24.60
CA ALA A 95 -19.03 -8.82 -25.57
C ALA A 95 -18.70 -9.56 -26.89
N LYS A 96 -17.54 -10.23 -26.93
CA LYS A 96 -17.01 -10.93 -28.10
C LYS A 96 -17.23 -12.43 -27.97
#